data_AF-A0A8H5INB6-F1
#
_entry.id   AF-A0A8H5INB6-F1
#
_cell.length_a   1.000
_cell.length_b   1.000
_cell.length_c   1.000
_cell.angle_alpha   90.00
_cell.angle_beta   90.00
_cell.angle_gamma   90.00
#
_symmetry.space_group_name_H-M   'P 1'
#
loop_
_entity.id
_entity.type
_entity.pdbx_description
1 polymer ?
#
loop_
_entity_poly.entity_id
_entity_poly.type
_entity_poly.pdbx_seq_one_letter_code
_entity_poly.pdbx_strand_id
1 'polypeptide(L)'
;MSRKGVGLAAFDRSRLTSAQFASHGSSLRANNAQALETQLAVFRSLLQQFANTHARDIRSDPAFRAQFARMCAAIGVDPLASSNSNSSSDGSSIWAQLLGKTVNDFYFELAVRIVEVCGATRGENGGLIGLAELRERVAAGRMDGADPIADDDVRRAVQTLAPLGGAYAVVRVGRKEYVRSVPRELNDDQVSVVEAAQVLGYVSVSMLRDNLGWDRARARTVIDDLVAGGMLWVDKQTKGEWEYWSPGFMAEATAPDQGD
;
A
#
# COMPACT_ATOMS: atom_id res chain seq x y z
N MET A 1 -37.60 48.29 -24.62
CA MET A 1 -36.39 48.16 -25.49
C MET A 1 -35.19 48.71 -24.73
N SER A 2 -34.35 47.83 -24.19
CA SER A 2 -33.08 48.22 -23.55
C SER A 2 -32.11 48.69 -24.64
N ARG A 3 -31.76 49.98 -24.65
CA ARG A 3 -30.76 50.54 -25.55
C ARG A 3 -29.39 50.01 -25.11
N LYS A 4 -28.91 48.97 -25.78
CA LYS A 4 -27.54 48.48 -25.69
C LYS A 4 -26.62 49.62 -26.13
N GLY A 5 -25.98 50.29 -25.17
CA GLY A 5 -25.01 51.34 -25.46
C GLY A 5 -23.80 50.73 -26.15
N VAL A 6 -23.70 50.88 -27.46
CA VAL A 6 -22.56 50.44 -28.28
C VAL A 6 -21.71 51.67 -28.62
N GLY A 7 -20.50 51.72 -28.07
CA GLY A 7 -19.52 52.80 -28.26
C GLY A 7 -18.31 52.65 -27.32
N LEU A 8 -17.20 53.35 -27.59
CA LEU A 8 -15.92 53.26 -26.86
C LEU A 8 -16.05 53.35 -25.32
N ALA A 9 -16.98 54.17 -24.83
CA ALA A 9 -17.28 54.27 -23.39
C ALA A 9 -17.86 52.99 -22.76
N ALA A 10 -18.50 52.12 -23.55
CA ALA A 10 -18.96 50.81 -23.09
C ALA A 10 -17.80 49.81 -22.92
N PHE A 11 -16.74 49.94 -23.73
CA PHE A 11 -15.51 49.15 -23.60
C PHE A 11 -14.72 49.52 -22.33
N ASP A 12 -14.61 50.81 -22.01
CA ASP A 12 -13.98 51.27 -20.76
C ASP A 12 -14.79 50.83 -19.53
N ARG A 13 -16.12 50.93 -19.60
CA ARG A 13 -16.99 50.44 -18.53
C ARG A 13 -16.90 48.93 -18.36
N SER A 14 -16.84 48.15 -19.44
CA SER A 14 -16.64 46.70 -19.36
C SER A 14 -15.26 46.35 -18.79
N ARG A 15 -14.20 47.07 -19.18
CA ARG A 15 -12.84 46.81 -18.70
C ARG A 15 -12.70 47.14 -17.20
N LEU A 16 -13.30 48.25 -16.75
CA LEU A 16 -13.36 48.62 -15.33
C LEU A 16 -14.17 47.62 -14.50
N THR A 17 -15.33 47.18 -14.99
CA THR A 17 -16.12 46.15 -14.28
C THR A 17 -15.40 44.82 -14.24
N SER A 18 -14.77 44.37 -15.34
CA SER A 18 -13.95 43.15 -15.33
C SER A 18 -12.78 43.22 -14.34
N ALA A 19 -12.10 44.36 -14.23
CA ALA A 19 -11.03 44.56 -13.25
C ALA A 19 -11.56 44.50 -11.80
N GLN A 20 -12.71 45.12 -11.53
CA GLN A 20 -13.36 45.07 -10.21
C GLN A 20 -13.85 43.66 -9.86
N PHE A 21 -14.41 42.91 -10.81
CA PHE A 21 -14.78 41.51 -10.58
C PHE A 21 -13.56 40.62 -10.36
N ALA A 22 -12.44 40.90 -11.06
CA ALA A 22 -11.19 40.19 -10.84
C ALA A 22 -10.62 40.45 -9.44
N SER A 23 -10.62 41.71 -8.97
CA SER A 23 -10.12 42.07 -7.64
C SER A 23 -11.01 41.53 -6.51
N HIS A 24 -12.33 41.59 -6.68
CA HIS A 24 -13.27 40.95 -5.75
C HIS A 24 -13.14 39.43 -5.76
N GLY A 25 -12.91 38.83 -6.93
CA GLY A 25 -12.65 37.40 -7.05
C GLY A 25 -11.37 36.98 -6.35
N SER A 26 -10.30 37.77 -6.45
CA SER A 26 -9.05 37.50 -5.72
C SER A 26 -9.19 37.68 -4.21
N SER A 27 -9.89 38.70 -3.75
CA SER A 27 -10.09 38.91 -2.30
C SER A 27 -10.99 37.84 -1.68
N LEU A 28 -12.04 37.40 -2.39
CA LEU A 28 -12.89 36.30 -1.94
C LEU A 28 -12.10 34.99 -1.84
N ARG A 29 -11.24 34.69 -2.82
CA ARG A 29 -10.36 33.51 -2.79
C ARG A 29 -9.37 33.59 -1.63
N ALA A 30 -8.76 34.76 -1.40
CA ALA A 30 -7.83 34.97 -0.29
C ALA A 30 -8.52 34.77 1.07
N ASN A 31 -9.72 35.34 1.26
CA ASN A 31 -10.50 35.14 2.48
C ASN A 31 -10.90 33.68 2.69
N ASN A 32 -11.31 32.98 1.63
CA ASN A 32 -11.63 31.56 1.69
C ASN A 32 -10.39 30.72 2.02
N ALA A 33 -9.24 31.03 1.43
CA ALA A 33 -7.99 30.35 1.71
C ALA A 33 -7.56 30.52 3.18
N GLN A 34 -7.64 31.75 3.69
CA GLN A 34 -7.29 32.05 5.09
C GLN A 34 -8.27 31.39 6.08
N ALA A 35 -9.57 31.35 5.76
CA ALA A 35 -10.57 30.64 6.55
C ALA A 35 -10.30 29.13 6.58
N LEU A 36 -10.00 28.53 5.42
CA LEU A 36 -9.64 27.11 5.31
C LEU A 36 -8.35 26.80 6.07
N GLU A 37 -7.33 27.65 5.99
CA GLU A 37 -6.07 27.47 6.71
C GLU A 37 -6.30 27.46 8.23
N THR A 38 -7.14 28.38 8.73
CA THR A 38 -7.51 28.45 10.14
C THR A 38 -8.29 27.20 10.57
N GLN A 39 -9.24 26.75 9.75
CA GLN A 39 -10.01 25.53 10.01
C GLN A 39 -9.12 24.29 10.03
N LEU A 40 -8.19 24.19 9.08
CA LEU A 40 -7.20 23.11 9.07
C LEU A 40 -6.39 23.15 10.36
N ALA A 41 -5.83 24.30 10.76
CA ALA A 41 -5.04 24.43 12.00
C ALA A 41 -5.82 23.96 13.26
N VAL A 42 -7.08 24.38 13.40
CA VAL A 42 -7.95 23.94 14.50
C VAL A 42 -8.16 22.43 14.43
N PHE A 43 -8.51 21.90 13.25
CA PHE A 43 -8.68 20.46 13.06
C PHE A 43 -7.40 19.68 13.39
N ARG A 44 -6.22 20.22 13.06
CA ARG A 44 -4.93 19.61 13.40
C ARG A 44 -4.78 19.45 14.92
N SER A 45 -5.07 20.50 15.68
CA SER A 45 -5.00 20.47 17.15
C SER A 45 -6.02 19.51 17.77
N LEU A 46 -7.22 19.41 17.21
CA LEU A 46 -8.25 18.49 17.70
C LEU A 46 -7.88 17.03 17.44
N LEU A 47 -7.37 16.74 16.25
CA LEU A 47 -6.91 15.39 15.89
C LEU A 47 -5.71 14.99 16.76
N GLN A 48 -4.79 15.91 17.06
CA GLN A 48 -3.71 15.69 18.03
C GLN A 48 -4.26 15.30 19.41
N GLN A 49 -5.19 16.09 19.94
CA GLN A 49 -5.76 15.83 21.25
C GLN A 49 -6.46 14.47 21.27
N PHE A 50 -7.24 14.18 20.21
CA PHE A 50 -7.92 12.91 20.02
C PHE A 50 -6.95 11.72 20.01
N ALA A 51 -5.85 11.82 19.25
CA ALA A 51 -4.84 10.76 19.16
C ALA A 51 -4.17 10.49 20.52
N ASN A 52 -3.86 11.53 21.29
CA ASN A 52 -3.26 11.38 22.62
C ASN A 52 -4.24 10.78 23.64
N THR A 53 -5.51 11.20 23.60
CA THR A 53 -6.54 10.66 24.50
C THR A 53 -6.89 9.21 24.18
N HIS A 54 -6.96 8.85 22.90
CA HIS A 54 -7.38 7.53 22.43
C HIS A 54 -6.23 6.66 21.94
N ALA A 55 -4.97 6.95 22.31
CA ALA A 55 -3.79 6.24 21.81
C ALA A 55 -3.82 4.73 22.09
N ARG A 56 -4.41 4.31 23.21
CA ARG A 56 -4.60 2.89 23.55
C ARG A 56 -5.67 2.26 22.68
N ASP A 57 -6.81 2.92 22.54
CA ASP A 57 -7.95 2.43 21.77
C ASP A 57 -7.56 2.28 20.29
N ILE A 58 -6.82 3.26 19.75
CA ILE A 58 -6.20 3.20 18.43
C ILE A 58 -5.37 1.93 18.36
N ARG A 59 -4.43 1.69 19.28
CA ARG A 59 -3.60 0.47 19.19
C ARG A 59 -4.37 -0.84 19.33
N SER A 60 -5.39 -0.92 20.17
CA SER A 60 -6.09 -2.19 20.41
C SER A 60 -7.10 -2.60 19.34
N ASP A 61 -7.71 -1.64 18.64
CA ASP A 61 -8.77 -1.91 17.66
C ASP A 61 -8.30 -1.63 16.21
N PRO A 62 -8.10 -2.67 15.37
CA PRO A 62 -7.69 -2.51 13.98
C PRO A 62 -8.66 -1.71 13.12
N ALA A 63 -9.96 -1.82 13.36
CA ALA A 63 -10.96 -1.08 12.60
C ALA A 63 -10.86 0.42 12.91
N PHE A 64 -10.67 0.75 14.19
CA PHE A 64 -10.46 2.12 14.61
C PHE A 64 -9.13 2.69 14.10
N ARG A 65 -8.02 1.92 14.09
CA ARG A 65 -6.76 2.33 13.43
C ARG A 65 -6.97 2.71 11.98
N ALA A 66 -7.65 1.86 11.23
CA ALA A 66 -7.87 2.08 9.80
C ALA A 66 -8.68 3.35 9.53
N GLN A 67 -9.73 3.60 10.32
CA GLN A 67 -10.53 4.83 10.19
C GLN A 67 -9.74 6.08 10.59
N PHE A 68 -8.99 6.00 11.68
CA PHE A 68 -8.11 7.09 12.12
C PHE A 68 -7.08 7.44 11.05
N ALA A 69 -6.42 6.44 10.48
CA ALA A 69 -5.43 6.63 9.44
C ALA A 69 -6.05 7.17 8.13
N ARG A 70 -7.28 6.77 7.79
CA ARG A 70 -8.04 7.33 6.65
C ARG A 70 -8.39 8.80 6.87
N MET A 71 -8.75 9.18 8.09
CA MET A 71 -9.03 10.57 8.45
C MET A 71 -7.77 11.44 8.30
N CYS A 72 -6.61 10.95 8.76
CA CYS A 72 -5.33 11.62 8.55
C CYS A 72 -5.03 11.78 7.05
N ALA A 73 -5.15 10.71 6.26
CA ALA A 73 -4.85 10.73 4.84
C ALA A 73 -5.75 11.72 4.05
N ALA A 74 -7.03 11.84 4.41
CA ALA A 74 -7.97 12.77 3.77
C ALA A 74 -7.54 14.24 3.88
N ILE A 75 -6.73 14.59 4.88
CA ILE A 75 -6.25 15.96 5.14
C ILE A 75 -4.86 16.18 4.53
N GLY A 76 -4.30 15.15 3.88
CA GLY A 76 -2.91 15.16 3.40
C GLY A 76 -1.91 14.96 4.54
N VAL A 77 -2.35 14.36 5.65
CA VAL A 77 -1.50 14.01 6.78
C VAL A 77 -1.24 12.52 6.74
N ASP A 78 0.01 12.14 6.48
CA ASP A 78 0.40 10.74 6.63
C ASP A 78 0.81 10.50 8.09
N PRO A 79 0.08 9.67 8.85
CA PRO A 79 0.43 9.37 10.24
C PRO A 79 1.81 8.70 10.35
N LEU A 80 2.26 8.01 9.29
CA LEU A 80 3.54 7.30 9.21
C LEU A 80 4.70 8.20 8.77
N ALA A 81 4.39 9.33 8.12
CA ALA A 81 5.39 10.30 7.72
C ALA A 81 5.84 11.10 8.94
N SER A 82 6.80 10.57 9.70
CA SER A 82 8.00 11.33 10.10
C SER A 82 8.87 10.61 11.14
N SER A 83 10.15 10.52 10.83
CA SER A 83 11.24 10.65 11.81
C SER A 83 12.48 11.35 11.22
N ASN A 84 12.48 11.67 9.91
CA ASN A 84 13.65 12.23 9.23
C ASN A 84 13.29 13.51 8.47
N SER A 85 13.26 14.64 9.18
CA SER A 85 13.16 15.99 8.59
C SER A 85 14.47 16.75 8.76
N ASN A 86 15.51 16.30 8.06
CA ASN A 86 16.64 17.16 7.71
C ASN A 86 16.38 18.00 6.45
N SER A 87 15.16 17.97 5.88
CA SER A 87 14.75 18.89 4.81
C SER A 87 13.61 19.80 5.27
N SER A 88 13.97 21.06 5.49
CA SER A 88 13.08 22.20 5.62
C SER A 88 12.24 22.38 4.34
N SER A 89 11.01 21.88 4.34
CA SER A 89 9.93 22.39 3.48
C SER A 89 8.58 22.06 4.11
N ASP A 90 8.16 22.95 5.01
CA ASP A 90 6.78 23.36 5.27
C ASP A 90 5.67 22.30 5.06
N GLY A 91 5.50 21.39 6.05
CA GLY A 91 4.25 20.62 6.16
C GLY A 91 4.30 19.24 6.83
N SER A 92 5.45 18.55 6.90
CA SER A 92 5.47 17.10 7.18
C SER A 92 5.98 16.64 8.56
N SER A 93 6.36 17.54 9.46
CA SER A 93 7.06 17.13 10.71
C SER A 93 6.24 17.25 12.00
N ILE A 94 5.06 17.87 11.93
CA ILE A 94 4.25 18.13 13.12
C ILE A 94 3.62 16.83 13.61
N TRP A 95 3.21 15.93 12.72
CA TRP A 95 2.37 14.79 13.09
C TRP A 95 3.09 13.62 13.71
N ALA A 96 4.32 13.28 13.30
CA ALA A 96 5.05 12.21 14.02
C ALA A 96 5.51 12.61 15.42
N GLN A 97 5.69 13.91 15.68
CA GLN A 97 6.04 14.39 17.02
C GLN A 97 4.83 14.33 17.98
N LEU A 98 3.62 14.09 17.47
CA LEU A 98 2.38 14.63 18.03
C LEU A 98 1.18 13.65 17.96
N LEU A 99 1.16 12.76 16.96
CA LEU A 99 0.40 11.49 16.91
C LEU A 99 1.13 10.34 17.60
N GLY A 100 2.31 10.64 18.14
CA GLY A 100 2.95 9.83 19.15
C GLY A 100 4.02 8.92 18.58
N LYS A 101 5.11 8.87 19.34
CA LYS A 101 6.04 7.73 19.37
C LYS A 101 5.27 6.41 19.30
N THR A 102 4.14 6.26 19.99
CA THR A 102 3.45 4.98 20.16
C THR A 102 2.77 4.39 18.91
N VAL A 103 2.17 5.21 18.03
CA VAL A 103 1.52 4.68 16.81
C VAL A 103 2.57 4.38 15.74
N ASN A 104 3.58 5.25 15.60
CA ASN A 104 4.68 5.00 14.68
C ASN A 104 5.60 3.87 15.15
N ASP A 105 5.84 3.75 16.45
CA ASP A 105 6.59 2.64 17.04
C ASP A 105 5.90 1.30 16.77
N PHE A 106 4.55 1.24 16.83
CA PHE A 106 3.82 0.04 16.39
C PHE A 106 4.11 -0.32 14.94
N TYR A 107 4.05 0.64 14.00
CA TYR A 107 4.31 0.35 12.58
C TYR A 107 5.79 0.05 12.29
N PHE A 108 6.73 0.65 13.04
CA PHE A 108 8.15 0.34 12.92
C PHE A 108 8.48 -1.03 13.51
N GLU A 109 7.94 -1.39 14.68
CA GLU A 109 8.05 -2.72 15.27
C GLU A 109 7.48 -3.77 14.31
N LEU A 110 6.29 -3.52 13.77
CA LEU A 110 5.65 -4.38 12.78
C LEU A 110 6.50 -4.51 11.51
N ALA A 111 7.11 -3.42 11.04
CA ALA A 111 7.98 -3.43 9.88
C ALA A 111 9.25 -4.26 10.10
N VAL A 112 9.89 -4.14 11.28
CA VAL A 112 11.03 -4.99 11.65
C VAL A 112 10.62 -6.46 11.64
N ARG A 113 9.45 -6.79 12.19
CA ARG A 113 8.96 -8.17 12.19
C ARG A 113 8.68 -8.70 10.79
N ILE A 114 8.12 -7.86 9.90
CA ILE A 114 7.94 -8.20 8.48
C ILE A 114 9.29 -8.51 7.83
N VAL A 115 10.33 -7.71 8.09
CA VAL A 115 11.69 -7.95 7.57
C VAL A 115 12.23 -9.30 8.05
N GLU A 116 12.04 -9.66 9.32
CA GLU A 116 12.46 -10.95 9.88
C GLU A 116 11.74 -12.13 9.21
N VAL A 117 10.41 -12.06 9.09
CA VAL A 117 9.61 -13.13 8.47
C VAL A 117 9.95 -13.27 6.98
N CYS A 118 10.09 -12.16 6.26
CA CYS A 118 10.53 -12.18 4.87
C CYS A 118 11.96 -12.74 4.74
N GLY A 119 12.85 -12.46 5.69
CA GLY A 119 14.20 -13.04 5.73
C GLY A 119 14.18 -14.55 5.95
N ALA A 120 13.38 -15.03 6.89
CA ALA A 120 13.24 -16.45 7.21
C ALA A 120 12.60 -17.26 6.07
N THR A 121 11.58 -16.70 5.42
CA THR A 121 10.83 -17.39 4.35
C THR A 121 11.44 -17.23 2.95
N ARG A 122 12.46 -16.38 2.79
CA ARG A 122 13.10 -16.11 1.49
C ARG A 122 13.59 -17.37 0.78
N GLY A 123 14.11 -18.34 1.53
CA GLY A 123 14.59 -19.61 0.97
C GLY A 123 13.47 -20.50 0.44
N GLU A 124 12.24 -20.32 0.94
CA GLU A 124 11.09 -21.15 0.61
C GLU A 124 10.25 -20.53 -0.52
N ASN A 125 10.10 -19.21 -0.55
CA ASN A 125 9.18 -18.51 -1.46
C ASN A 125 9.87 -17.56 -2.45
N GLY A 126 11.20 -17.50 -2.48
CA GLY A 126 11.94 -16.64 -3.41
C GLY A 126 11.85 -15.15 -3.11
N GLY A 127 11.30 -14.77 -1.96
CA GLY A 127 11.11 -13.38 -1.55
C GLY A 127 9.75 -12.78 -1.93
N LEU A 128 8.77 -13.60 -2.31
CA LEU A 128 7.39 -13.20 -2.58
C LEU A 128 6.44 -13.97 -1.63
N ILE A 129 5.84 -13.27 -0.67
CA ILE A 129 4.95 -13.87 0.33
C ILE A 129 3.54 -13.27 0.21
N GLY A 130 2.49 -14.08 0.32
CA GLY A 130 1.12 -13.56 0.28
C GLY A 130 0.83 -12.63 1.46
N LEU A 131 0.03 -11.58 1.27
CA LEU A 131 -0.28 -10.61 2.34
C LEU A 131 -0.93 -11.29 3.56
N ALA A 132 -1.89 -12.18 3.32
CA ALA A 132 -2.60 -12.91 4.37
C ALA A 132 -1.66 -13.88 5.14
N GLU A 133 -0.84 -14.62 4.39
CA GLU A 133 0.18 -15.53 4.92
C GLU A 133 1.22 -14.79 5.76
N LEU A 134 1.67 -13.61 5.28
CA LEU A 134 2.58 -12.75 6.03
C LEU A 134 1.93 -12.25 7.32
N ARG A 135 0.68 -11.78 7.26
CA ARG A 135 -0.07 -11.33 8.45
C ARG A 135 -0.14 -12.42 9.49
N GLU A 136 -0.48 -13.65 9.08
CA GLU A 136 -0.58 -14.80 9.98
C GLU A 136 0.76 -15.13 10.62
N ARG A 137 1.84 -15.23 9.83
CA ARG A 137 3.19 -15.51 10.35
C ARG A 137 3.70 -14.43 11.29
N VAL A 138 3.41 -13.16 10.98
CA VAL A 138 3.78 -12.03 11.83
C VAL A 138 2.99 -12.07 13.14
N ALA A 139 1.69 -12.36 13.09
CA ALA A 139 0.84 -12.48 14.27
C ALA A 139 1.24 -13.67 15.17
N ALA A 140 1.54 -14.83 14.59
CA ALA A 140 1.99 -16.01 15.32
C ALA A 140 3.32 -15.81 16.06
N GLY A 141 4.13 -14.84 15.62
CA GLY A 141 5.39 -14.48 16.26
C GLY A 141 5.27 -13.56 17.48
N ARG A 142 4.06 -13.10 17.82
CA ARG A 142 3.82 -12.15 18.92
C ARG A 142 3.38 -12.88 20.18
N MET A 143 3.57 -12.22 21.33
CA MET A 143 3.16 -12.74 22.63
C MET A 143 1.63 -12.87 22.71
N ASP A 144 1.15 -13.84 23.50
CA ASP A 144 -0.28 -13.98 23.80
C ASP A 144 -0.84 -12.68 24.37
N GLY A 145 -1.91 -12.17 23.75
CA GLY A 145 -2.54 -10.89 24.10
C GLY A 145 -1.97 -9.65 23.41
N ALA A 146 -1.08 -9.81 22.42
CA ALA A 146 -0.64 -8.71 21.58
C ALA A 146 -1.79 -8.13 20.73
N ASP A 147 -1.71 -6.83 20.41
CA ASP A 147 -2.74 -6.14 19.63
C ASP A 147 -2.97 -6.84 18.28
N PRO A 148 -4.22 -7.11 17.86
CA PRO A 148 -4.51 -7.77 16.59
C PRO A 148 -3.97 -6.95 15.41
N ILE A 149 -3.59 -7.61 14.32
CA ILE A 149 -3.02 -7.00 13.11
C ILE A 149 -4.01 -7.18 11.96
N ALA A 150 -4.37 -6.09 11.27
CA ALA A 150 -5.13 -6.16 10.03
C ALA A 150 -4.22 -6.05 8.80
N ASP A 151 -4.75 -6.42 7.64
CA ASP A 151 -4.05 -6.31 6.36
C ASP A 151 -3.58 -4.88 6.07
N ASP A 152 -4.39 -3.88 6.44
CA ASP A 152 -4.03 -2.46 6.28
C ASP A 152 -2.79 -2.09 7.10
N ASP A 153 -2.61 -2.71 8.27
CA ASP A 153 -1.43 -2.46 9.09
C ASP A 153 -0.16 -3.03 8.46
N VAL A 154 -0.26 -4.21 7.84
CA VAL A 154 0.85 -4.81 7.08
C VAL A 154 1.22 -3.93 5.88
N ARG A 155 0.23 -3.44 5.11
CA ARG A 155 0.49 -2.53 3.98
C ARG A 155 1.20 -1.25 4.45
N ARG A 156 0.72 -0.64 5.53
CA ARG A 156 1.32 0.55 6.15
C ARG A 156 2.73 0.30 6.67
N ALA A 157 2.95 -0.80 7.37
CA ALA A 157 4.28 -1.17 7.85
C ALA A 157 5.26 -1.43 6.69
N VAL A 158 4.81 -2.00 5.57
CA VAL A 158 5.66 -2.13 4.37
C VAL A 158 6.02 -0.76 3.78
N GLN A 159 5.10 0.21 3.81
CA GLN A 159 5.38 1.57 3.33
C GLN A 159 6.45 2.29 4.17
N THR A 160 6.55 2.01 5.48
CA THR A 160 7.61 2.60 6.31
C THR A 160 9.01 2.11 5.94
N LEU A 161 9.13 0.99 5.23
CA LEU A 161 10.39 0.43 4.72
C LEU A 161 10.85 1.06 3.39
N ALA A 162 10.03 1.88 2.74
CA ALA A 162 10.36 2.50 1.45
C ALA A 162 11.71 3.26 1.43
N PRO A 163 12.11 4.01 2.50
CA PRO A 163 13.41 4.69 2.55
C PRO A 163 14.63 3.75 2.48
N LEU A 164 14.46 2.45 2.72
CA LEU A 164 15.55 1.46 2.72
C LEU A 164 15.94 0.98 1.31
N GLY A 165 15.40 1.58 0.24
CA GLY A 165 15.80 1.27 -1.14
C GLY A 165 14.83 0.37 -1.91
N GLY A 166 13.54 0.32 -1.52
CA GLY A 166 12.47 -0.25 -2.36
C GLY A 166 12.46 -1.78 -2.53
N ALA A 167 13.31 -2.50 -1.81
CA ALA A 167 13.30 -3.97 -1.80
C ALA A 167 11.97 -4.54 -1.25
N TYR A 168 11.36 -3.81 -0.30
CA TYR A 168 10.06 -4.13 0.26
C TYR A 168 8.96 -3.34 -0.44
N ALA A 169 8.00 -4.05 -1.01
CA ALA A 169 6.85 -3.43 -1.67
C ALA A 169 5.64 -4.36 -1.65
N VAL A 170 4.45 -3.77 -1.53
CA VAL A 170 3.20 -4.50 -1.78
C VAL A 170 2.97 -4.52 -3.29
N VAL A 171 2.89 -5.71 -3.86
CA VAL A 171 2.64 -5.93 -5.30
C VAL A 171 1.40 -6.78 -5.47
N ARG A 172 0.62 -6.50 -6.52
CA ARG A 172 -0.57 -7.28 -6.85
C ARG A 172 -0.26 -8.17 -8.04
N VAL A 173 -0.50 -9.47 -7.88
CA VAL A 173 -0.36 -10.47 -8.95
C VAL A 173 -1.70 -11.16 -9.10
N GLY A 174 -2.36 -10.96 -10.25
CA GLY A 174 -3.74 -11.41 -10.46
C GLY A 174 -4.70 -10.86 -9.41
N ARG A 175 -5.31 -11.76 -8.62
CA ARG A 175 -6.30 -11.40 -7.58
C ARG A 175 -5.72 -11.26 -6.18
N LYS A 176 -4.47 -11.69 -5.95
CA LYS A 176 -3.84 -11.69 -4.63
C LYS A 176 -2.80 -10.57 -4.48
N GLU A 177 -2.71 -10.03 -3.26
CA GLU A 177 -1.65 -9.10 -2.87
C GLU A 177 -0.50 -9.88 -2.23
N TYR A 178 0.73 -9.47 -2.57
CA TYR A 178 1.97 -10.05 -2.08
C TYR A 178 2.86 -8.96 -1.51
N VAL A 179 3.69 -9.32 -0.54
CA VAL A 179 4.84 -8.52 -0.12
C VAL A 179 6.09 -9.09 -0.79
N ARG A 180 6.70 -8.26 -1.64
CA ARG A 180 8.00 -8.51 -2.23
C ARG A 180 9.07 -8.07 -1.24
N SER A 181 10.11 -8.88 -1.04
CA SER A 181 11.26 -8.58 -0.15
C SER A 181 12.63 -8.65 -0.85
N VAL A 182 12.63 -8.97 -2.15
CA VAL A 182 13.81 -9.01 -3.01
C VAL A 182 13.55 -8.06 -4.18
N PRO A 183 14.49 -7.17 -4.54
CA PRO A 183 14.34 -6.22 -5.65
C PRO A 183 14.45 -6.96 -7.00
N ARG A 184 13.44 -7.76 -7.31
CA ARG A 184 13.24 -8.40 -8.60
C ARG A 184 11.87 -7.99 -9.11
N GLU A 185 11.83 -7.61 -10.38
CA GLU A 185 10.57 -7.34 -11.07
C GLU A 185 10.18 -8.60 -11.83
N LEU A 186 8.89 -8.92 -11.77
CA LEU A 186 8.31 -9.99 -12.57
C LEU A 186 7.94 -9.39 -13.93
N ASN A 187 8.39 -10.01 -15.01
CA ASN A 187 7.90 -9.66 -16.34
C ASN A 187 6.47 -10.19 -16.53
N ASP A 188 5.78 -9.74 -17.59
CA ASP A 188 4.38 -10.11 -17.86
C ASP A 188 4.17 -11.64 -17.96
N ASP A 189 5.17 -12.35 -18.48
CA ASP A 189 5.13 -13.81 -18.59
C ASP A 189 5.19 -14.48 -17.20
N GLN A 190 6.13 -14.05 -16.36
CA GLN A 190 6.27 -14.53 -14.99
C GLN A 190 5.02 -14.22 -14.16
N VAL A 191 4.44 -13.02 -14.32
CA VAL A 191 3.16 -12.64 -13.70
C VAL A 191 2.05 -13.60 -14.14
N SER A 192 1.95 -13.90 -15.43
CA SER A 192 0.93 -14.80 -15.99
C SER A 192 1.05 -16.22 -15.43
N VAL A 193 2.28 -16.73 -15.26
CA VAL A 193 2.52 -18.06 -14.69
C VAL A 193 2.19 -18.11 -13.20
N VAL A 194 2.59 -17.08 -12.44
CA VAL A 194 2.23 -17.00 -11.00
C VAL A 194 0.72 -16.87 -10.83
N GLU A 195 0.03 -16.11 -11.69
CA GLU A 195 -1.44 -16.02 -11.69
C GLU A 195 -2.11 -17.36 -12.01
N ALA A 196 -1.62 -18.10 -13.00
CA ALA A 196 -2.12 -19.45 -13.30
C ALA A 196 -1.96 -20.40 -12.10
N ALA A 197 -0.82 -20.34 -11.42
CA ALA A 197 -0.56 -21.13 -10.22
C ALA A 197 -1.47 -20.77 -9.04
N GLN A 198 -2.05 -19.56 -8.98
CA GLN A 198 -3.01 -19.19 -7.93
C GLN A 198 -4.33 -19.97 -8.03
N VAL A 199 -4.70 -20.42 -9.22
CA VAL A 199 -5.99 -21.08 -9.46
C VAL A 199 -5.90 -22.57 -9.17
N LEU A 200 -4.85 -23.22 -9.67
CA LEU A 200 -4.71 -24.68 -9.63
C LEU A 200 -3.65 -25.16 -8.63
N GLY A 201 -2.92 -24.24 -8.00
CA GLY A 201 -1.80 -24.52 -7.08
C GLY A 201 -0.48 -24.82 -7.78
N TYR A 202 -0.54 -25.35 -9.00
CA TYR A 202 0.61 -25.67 -9.84
C TYR A 202 0.41 -25.25 -11.30
N VAL A 203 1.51 -25.26 -12.04
CA VAL A 203 1.55 -25.10 -13.49
C VAL A 203 2.38 -26.20 -14.13
N SER A 204 2.10 -26.51 -15.39
CA SER A 204 2.92 -27.40 -16.23
C SER A 204 3.18 -26.75 -17.58
N VAL A 205 4.19 -27.24 -18.32
CA VAL A 205 4.49 -26.67 -19.64
C VAL A 205 3.30 -26.86 -20.58
N SER A 206 2.65 -28.05 -20.58
CA SER A 206 1.47 -28.30 -21.41
C SER A 206 0.32 -27.37 -21.04
N MET A 207 0.08 -27.10 -19.75
CA MET A 207 -0.95 -26.16 -19.32
C MET A 207 -0.74 -24.75 -19.88
N LEU A 208 0.49 -24.23 -19.83
CA LEU A 208 0.79 -22.90 -20.38
C LEU A 208 0.63 -22.87 -21.90
N ARG A 209 0.97 -23.96 -22.60
CA ARG A 209 0.78 -24.07 -24.05
C ARG A 209 -0.71 -24.10 -24.42
N ASP A 210 -1.49 -24.92 -23.74
CA ASP A 210 -2.88 -25.17 -24.10
C ASP A 210 -3.79 -24.00 -23.70
N ASN A 211 -3.52 -23.33 -22.57
CA ASN A 211 -4.35 -22.23 -22.07
C ASN A 211 -3.88 -20.83 -22.53
N LEU A 212 -2.57 -20.62 -22.69
CA LEU A 212 -2.01 -19.30 -23.08
C LEU A 212 -1.50 -19.28 -24.54
N GLY A 213 -1.52 -20.40 -25.25
CA GLY A 213 -1.04 -20.50 -26.63
C GLY A 213 0.48 -20.33 -26.76
N TRP A 214 1.23 -20.56 -25.69
CA TRP A 214 2.68 -20.33 -25.68
C TRP A 214 3.45 -21.45 -26.40
N ASP A 215 4.62 -21.11 -26.93
CA ASP A 215 5.58 -22.10 -27.40
C ASP A 215 6.22 -22.84 -26.22
N ARG A 216 6.58 -24.11 -26.46
CA ARG A 216 7.21 -24.96 -25.44
C ARG A 216 8.49 -24.34 -24.87
N ALA A 217 9.31 -23.72 -25.74
CA ALA A 217 10.55 -23.07 -25.32
C ALA A 217 10.28 -21.89 -24.39
N ARG A 218 9.34 -21.00 -24.75
CA ARG A 218 8.92 -19.85 -23.93
C ARG A 218 8.42 -20.29 -22.56
N ALA A 219 7.47 -21.23 -22.53
CA ALA A 219 6.93 -21.75 -21.28
C ALA A 219 8.01 -22.38 -20.39
N ARG A 220 8.96 -23.12 -20.98
CA ARG A 220 10.07 -23.73 -20.24
C ARG A 220 11.01 -22.68 -19.65
N THR A 221 11.43 -21.69 -20.44
CA THR A 221 12.33 -20.62 -19.98
C THR A 221 11.72 -19.87 -18.80
N VAL A 222 10.44 -19.48 -18.89
CA VAL A 222 9.76 -18.74 -17.82
C VAL A 222 9.65 -19.58 -16.55
N ILE A 223 9.30 -20.86 -16.67
CA ILE A 223 9.24 -21.78 -15.53
C ILE A 223 10.63 -21.94 -14.89
N ASP A 224 11.66 -22.18 -15.69
CA ASP A 224 13.03 -22.35 -15.18
C ASP A 224 13.52 -21.07 -14.48
N ASP A 225 13.17 -19.88 -14.99
CA ASP A 225 13.49 -18.58 -14.37
C ASP A 225 12.78 -18.36 -13.02
N LEU A 226 11.54 -18.85 -12.88
CA LEU A 226 10.76 -18.79 -11.65
C LEU A 226 11.26 -19.81 -10.62
N VAL A 227 11.64 -21.01 -11.05
CA VAL A 227 12.28 -22.04 -10.21
C VAL A 227 13.65 -21.56 -9.72
N ALA A 228 14.47 -21.00 -10.61
CA ALA A 228 15.75 -20.39 -10.23
C ALA A 228 15.56 -19.21 -9.26
N GLY A 229 14.41 -18.55 -9.32
CA GLY A 229 13.99 -17.53 -8.37
C GLY A 229 13.43 -18.03 -7.04
N GLY A 230 13.22 -19.35 -6.87
CA GLY A 230 12.58 -19.91 -5.69
C GLY A 230 11.07 -19.64 -5.59
N MET A 231 10.43 -19.16 -6.66
CA MET A 231 9.01 -18.83 -6.69
C MET A 231 8.12 -20.02 -7.07
N LEU A 232 8.72 -21.07 -7.66
CA LEU A 232 8.05 -22.32 -7.96
C LEU A 232 8.90 -23.50 -7.46
N TRP A 233 8.23 -24.52 -6.93
CA TRP A 233 8.85 -25.77 -6.50
C TRP A 233 8.60 -26.86 -7.53
N VAL A 234 9.59 -27.72 -7.77
CA VAL A 234 9.50 -28.77 -8.79
C VAL A 234 9.00 -30.06 -8.18
N ASP A 235 7.90 -30.59 -8.69
CA ASP A 235 7.46 -31.96 -8.45
C ASP A 235 7.72 -32.85 -9.67
N LYS A 236 8.50 -33.92 -9.45
CA LYS A 236 8.87 -34.93 -10.45
C LYS A 236 8.21 -36.29 -10.19
N GLN A 237 7.40 -36.41 -9.13
CA GLN A 237 6.79 -37.67 -8.72
C GLN A 237 5.49 -37.94 -9.49
N THR A 238 5.06 -37.01 -10.34
CA THR A 238 3.91 -37.13 -11.20
C THR A 238 4.15 -38.17 -12.29
N LYS A 239 3.14 -38.99 -12.58
CA LYS A 239 3.23 -40.04 -13.63
C LYS A 239 3.26 -39.48 -15.05
N GLY A 240 3.06 -38.17 -15.21
CA GLY A 240 2.97 -37.47 -16.50
C GLY A 240 4.07 -36.43 -16.67
N GLU A 241 3.68 -35.17 -16.84
CA GLU A 241 4.60 -34.05 -16.93
C GLU A 241 4.97 -33.53 -15.54
N TRP A 242 6.16 -32.92 -15.41
CA TRP A 242 6.57 -32.26 -14.18
C TRP A 242 5.61 -31.12 -13.84
N GLU A 243 5.26 -31.04 -12.57
CA GLU A 243 4.40 -29.99 -12.03
C GLU A 243 5.25 -28.99 -11.25
N TYR A 244 4.89 -27.72 -11.36
CA TYR A 244 5.60 -26.62 -10.73
C TYR A 244 4.66 -25.89 -9.80
N TRP A 245 4.89 -26.04 -8.50
CA TRP A 245 3.96 -25.63 -7.45
C TRP A 245 4.29 -24.27 -6.86
N SER A 246 3.27 -23.49 -6.54
CA SER A 246 3.41 -22.24 -5.80
C SER A 246 3.53 -22.52 -4.29
N PRO A 247 4.60 -22.07 -3.60
CA PRO A 247 4.77 -22.27 -2.16
C PRO A 247 3.61 -21.70 -1.33
N GLY A 248 3.07 -20.54 -1.74
CA GLY A 248 1.97 -19.89 -1.04
C GLY A 248 0.67 -20.68 -1.08
N PHE A 249 0.43 -21.47 -2.14
CA PHE A 249 -0.74 -22.34 -2.22
C PHE A 249 -0.66 -23.49 -1.22
N MET A 250 0.53 -24.05 -1.01
CA MET A 250 0.72 -25.10 0.00
C MET A 250 0.50 -24.56 1.42
N ALA A 251 0.96 -23.34 1.69
CA ALA A 251 0.76 -22.70 2.99
C ALA A 251 -0.73 -22.45 3.28
N GLU A 252 -1.51 -22.03 2.29
CA GLU A 252 -2.96 -21.84 2.39
C GLU A 252 -3.70 -23.17 2.62
N ALA A 253 -3.27 -24.26 1.97
CA ALA A 253 -3.85 -25.59 2.19
C ALA A 253 -3.59 -26.16 3.60
N THR A 254 -2.56 -25.67 4.29
CA THR A 254 -2.26 -26.07 5.68
C THR A 254 -2.96 -25.21 6.74
N ALA A 255 -3.56 -24.08 6.36
CA ALA A 255 -4.36 -23.29 7.27
C ALA A 255 -5.70 -24.01 7.54
N PRO A 256 -6.13 -24.15 8.81
CA PRO A 256 -7.43 -24.74 9.11
C PRO A 256 -8.51 -23.86 8.45
N ASP A 257 -9.42 -24.51 7.71
CA ASP A 257 -10.59 -23.89 7.10
C ASP A 257 -11.38 -23.13 8.18
N GLN A 258 -11.14 -21.82 8.30
CA GLN A 258 -12.00 -20.94 9.08
C GLN A 258 -13.21 -20.68 8.20
N GLY A 259 -14.14 -21.65 8.23
CA GLY A 259 -15.41 -21.57 7.53
C GLY A 259 -16.17 -20.30 7.88
N ASP A 260 -16.78 -19.71 6.85
CA ASP A 260 -17.80 -18.67 6.95
C ASP A 260 -18.98 -19.08 7.85
#